data_AF-A0A945LDY3-F1
#
_entry.id   AF-A0A945LDY3-F1
#
_cell.length_a   1.000
_cell.length_b   1.000
_cell.length_c   1.000
_cell.angle_alpha   90.00
_cell.angle_beta   90.00
_cell.angle_gamma   90.00
#
_symmetry.space_group_name_H-M   'P 1'
#
loop_
_entity.id
_entity.type
_entity.pdbx_description
1 polymer ?
#
loop_
_entity_poly.entity_id
_entity_poly.type
_entity_poly.pdbx_seq_one_letter_code
_entity_poly.pdbx_strand_id
1 'polypeptide(L)'
;MEVIDKPRQFIATRAYFGPDRHRKSENVAETERREMTEQDANIVYSTDRVVRPKDPKDVYYFRLPNSLKEKAGGLGAKGRGTIPQNLLDEADQTLERKAVEFHDWAIEYLAMLSAYCVRAQQAHLGQRREHFDKINLLAHELRGQGGIFGYPIITTVGKLLYNITLMGCPTDDRAVDIVKAHIDTMRVVFRDKITGDGGETGRELQFSLQLAIAKYLKELETVS
;
A
#
# COMPACT_ATOMS: atom_id res chain seq x y z
N MET A 1 -10.07 -6.84 -16.40
CA MET A 1 -10.79 -7.78 -15.51
C MET A 1 -11.26 -9.08 -16.20
N GLU A 2 -11.20 -9.24 -17.52
CA GLU A 2 -11.69 -10.48 -18.18
C GLU A 2 -11.10 -11.79 -17.63
N VAL A 3 -9.86 -11.78 -17.14
CA VAL A 3 -9.20 -12.99 -16.61
C VAL A 3 -9.89 -13.53 -15.35
N ILE A 4 -10.45 -12.64 -14.51
CA ILE A 4 -11.20 -13.05 -13.31
C ILE A 4 -12.60 -13.51 -13.70
N ASP A 5 -13.25 -12.83 -14.63
CA ASP A 5 -14.63 -13.18 -15.02
C ASP A 5 -14.72 -14.41 -15.92
N LYS A 6 -13.72 -14.61 -16.78
CA LYS A 6 -13.58 -15.67 -17.78
C LYS A 6 -12.17 -16.28 -17.67
N PRO A 7 -11.93 -17.14 -16.66
CA PRO A 7 -10.63 -17.76 -16.47
C PRO A 7 -10.27 -18.62 -17.68
N ARG A 8 -8.97 -18.71 -17.97
CA ARG A 8 -8.50 -19.55 -19.08
C ARG A 8 -8.79 -21.01 -18.78
N GLN A 9 -9.38 -21.68 -19.76
CA GLN A 9 -9.61 -23.11 -19.70
C GLN A 9 -8.30 -23.88 -19.92
N PHE A 10 -8.18 -25.05 -19.30
CA PHE A 10 -7.09 -25.98 -19.58
C PHE A 10 -7.59 -27.13 -20.44
N ILE A 11 -6.75 -27.57 -21.37
CA ILE A 11 -7.05 -28.67 -22.28
C ILE A 11 -6.05 -29.79 -22.01
N ALA A 12 -6.54 -31.02 -21.90
CA ALA A 12 -5.71 -32.22 -22.01
C ALA A 12 -6.05 -32.99 -23.29
N THR A 13 -5.03 -33.32 -24.05
CA THR A 13 -5.02 -34.34 -25.09
C THR A 13 -3.99 -35.40 -24.71
N ARG A 14 -3.81 -36.44 -25.53
CA ARG A 14 -2.78 -37.45 -25.30
C ARG A 14 -1.37 -36.84 -25.20
N ALA A 15 -1.07 -35.83 -26.01
CA ALA A 15 0.27 -35.25 -26.15
C ALA A 15 0.43 -33.87 -25.48
N TYR A 16 -0.67 -33.22 -25.09
CA TYR A 16 -0.63 -31.86 -24.54
C TYR A 16 -1.46 -31.73 -23.28
N PHE A 17 -0.93 -31.03 -22.28
CA PHE A 17 -1.71 -30.51 -21.17
C PHE A 17 -1.27 -29.07 -20.91
N GLY A 18 -2.22 -28.14 -20.96
CA GLY A 18 -1.90 -26.74 -20.73
C GLY A 18 -3.10 -25.83 -20.98
N PRO A 19 -2.90 -24.51 -20.84
CA PRO A 19 -3.95 -23.54 -21.12
C PRO A 19 -4.36 -23.64 -22.59
N ASP A 20 -5.66 -23.47 -22.86
CA ASP A 20 -6.13 -23.32 -24.22
C ASP A 20 -5.36 -22.19 -24.91
N ARG A 21 -4.74 -22.53 -26.04
CA ARG A 21 -3.91 -21.62 -26.82
C ARG A 21 -4.76 -20.66 -27.65
N HIS A 22 -6.03 -21.00 -27.90
CA HIS A 22 -6.98 -20.11 -28.54
C HIS A 22 -7.57 -19.14 -27.51
N ARG A 23 -6.90 -18.00 -27.32
CA ARG A 23 -7.36 -16.96 -26.39
C ARG A 23 -8.66 -16.28 -26.85
N LYS A 24 -8.99 -16.35 -28.15
CA LYS A 24 -10.20 -15.78 -28.75
C LYS A 24 -10.84 -16.81 -29.69
N SER A 25 -12.16 -16.93 -29.64
CA SER A 25 -12.95 -17.71 -30.61
C SER A 25 -13.26 -16.89 -31.87
N GLU A 26 -12.37 -16.00 -32.28
CA GLU A 26 -12.50 -15.31 -33.56
C GLU A 26 -12.15 -16.33 -34.65
N ASN A 27 -13.14 -16.72 -35.46
CA ASN A 27 -12.89 -17.53 -36.64
C ASN A 27 -12.16 -16.66 -37.66
N VAL A 28 -10.84 -16.85 -37.76
CA VAL A 28 -9.98 -16.13 -38.70
C VAL A 28 -10.21 -16.60 -40.15
N ALA A 29 -10.81 -17.78 -40.33
CA ALA A 29 -11.17 -18.34 -41.63
C ALA A 29 -12.67 -18.17 -41.91
N GLU A 30 -13.02 -17.88 -43.18
CA GLU A 30 -14.41 -17.79 -43.65
C GLU A 30 -15.19 -19.10 -43.49
N THR A 31 -14.50 -20.23 -43.41
CA THR A 31 -15.07 -21.57 -43.20
C THR A 31 -14.35 -22.29 -42.08
N GLU A 32 -15.14 -22.76 -41.10
CA GLU A 32 -14.66 -23.60 -40.00
C GLU A 32 -14.26 -24.98 -40.54
N ARG A 33 -13.00 -25.37 -40.32
CA ARG A 33 -12.44 -26.65 -40.80
C ARG A 33 -12.36 -27.71 -39.70
N ARG A 34 -12.73 -27.36 -38.47
CA ARG A 34 -12.78 -28.30 -37.35
C ARG A 34 -13.96 -29.26 -37.51
N GLU A 35 -13.67 -30.55 -37.47
CA GLU A 35 -14.69 -31.62 -37.46
C GLU A 35 -15.26 -31.86 -36.06
N MET A 36 -14.48 -31.54 -35.01
CA MET A 36 -14.87 -31.72 -33.61
C MET A 36 -15.19 -30.35 -32.96
N THR A 37 -16.30 -30.31 -32.24
CA THR A 37 -16.80 -29.13 -31.53
C THR A 37 -16.63 -29.27 -30.02
N GLU A 38 -17.00 -28.23 -29.25
CA GLU A 38 -17.03 -28.33 -27.78
C GLU A 38 -17.98 -29.43 -27.27
N GLN A 39 -18.98 -29.82 -28.06
CA GLN A 39 -19.94 -30.88 -27.70
C GLN A 39 -19.32 -32.28 -27.76
N ASP A 40 -18.25 -32.43 -28.53
CA ASP A 40 -17.53 -33.70 -28.72
C ASP A 40 -16.40 -33.90 -27.70
N ALA A 41 -16.23 -32.95 -26.79
CA ALA A 41 -15.16 -32.93 -25.80
C ALA A 41 -15.68 -33.22 -24.38
N ASN A 42 -14.87 -33.94 -23.61
CA ASN A 42 -15.23 -34.31 -22.24
C ASN A 42 -14.91 -33.16 -21.27
N ILE A 43 -15.93 -32.66 -20.58
CA ILE A 43 -15.75 -31.59 -19.59
C ILE A 43 -15.45 -32.19 -18.21
N VAL A 44 -14.29 -31.83 -17.66
CA VAL A 44 -13.79 -32.27 -16.37
C VAL A 44 -13.86 -31.12 -15.37
N TYR A 45 -14.55 -31.33 -14.25
CA TYR A 45 -14.73 -30.36 -13.17
C TYR A 45 -13.88 -30.67 -11.92
N SER A 46 -12.80 -31.45 -12.06
CA SER A 46 -11.97 -31.93 -10.95
C SER A 46 -10.82 -30.96 -10.62
N THR A 47 -10.54 -30.80 -9.31
CA THR A 47 -9.49 -29.91 -8.79
C THR A 47 -8.14 -30.60 -8.58
N ASP A 48 -8.11 -31.92 -8.42
CA ASP A 48 -6.96 -32.58 -7.76
C ASP A 48 -6.11 -33.46 -8.68
N ARG A 49 -6.65 -33.97 -9.80
CA ARG A 49 -5.91 -34.85 -10.71
C ARG A 49 -6.16 -34.52 -12.17
N VAL A 50 -5.07 -34.25 -12.89
CA VAL A 50 -5.08 -34.11 -14.35
C VAL A 50 -5.22 -35.50 -14.97
N VAL A 51 -6.41 -35.81 -15.45
CA VAL A 51 -6.67 -37.03 -16.22
C VAL A 51 -6.42 -36.72 -17.69
N ARG A 52 -5.51 -37.47 -18.32
CA ARG A 52 -5.30 -37.38 -19.77
C ARG A 52 -6.15 -38.42 -20.49
N PRO A 53 -6.72 -38.09 -21.66
CA PRO A 53 -7.43 -39.06 -22.48
C PRO A 53 -6.49 -40.19 -22.91
N LYS A 54 -7.02 -41.42 -22.92
CA LYS A 54 -6.30 -42.60 -23.41
C LYS A 54 -6.35 -42.67 -24.93
N ASP A 55 -7.51 -42.35 -25.51
CA ASP A 55 -7.71 -42.37 -26.95
C ASP A 55 -7.16 -41.09 -27.61
N PRO A 56 -6.49 -41.19 -28.78
CA PRO A 56 -5.89 -40.04 -29.44
C PRO A 56 -6.90 -38.98 -29.91
N LYS A 57 -8.16 -39.38 -30.09
CA LYS A 57 -9.25 -38.54 -30.58
C LYS A 57 -9.91 -37.72 -29.47
N ASP A 58 -9.73 -38.12 -28.22
CA ASP A 58 -10.42 -37.49 -27.10
C ASP A 58 -9.73 -36.19 -26.67
N VAL A 59 -10.55 -35.18 -26.37
CA VAL A 59 -10.12 -33.88 -25.85
C VAL A 59 -10.85 -33.61 -24.54
N TYR A 60 -10.09 -33.32 -23.48
CA TYR A 60 -10.65 -33.06 -22.16
C TYR A 60 -10.51 -31.58 -21.82
N TYR A 61 -11.64 -30.97 -21.48
CA TYR A 61 -11.76 -29.57 -21.10
C TYR A 61 -11.88 -29.43 -19.58
N PHE A 62 -10.92 -28.77 -18.94
CA PHE A 62 -10.94 -28.56 -17.49
C PHE A 62 -11.63 -27.23 -17.16
N ARG A 63 -12.79 -27.29 -16.51
CA ARG A 63 -13.53 -26.13 -15.99
C ARG A 63 -13.42 -26.12 -14.47
N LEU A 64 -12.38 -25.47 -13.97
CA LEU A 64 -12.11 -25.35 -12.53
C LEU A 64 -13.05 -24.31 -11.88
N PRO A 65 -13.43 -24.50 -10.61
CA PRO A 65 -14.15 -23.48 -9.85
C PRO A 65 -13.33 -22.19 -9.72
N ASN A 66 -14.00 -21.04 -9.90
CA ASN A 66 -13.36 -19.73 -9.98
C ASN A 66 -13.33 -19.03 -8.61
N SER A 67 -12.45 -19.51 -7.73
CA SER A 67 -12.30 -18.98 -6.37
C SER A 67 -11.84 -17.52 -6.32
N LEU A 68 -11.14 -17.02 -7.33
CA LEU A 68 -10.75 -15.61 -7.42
C LEU A 68 -11.97 -14.70 -7.66
N LYS A 69 -12.91 -15.14 -8.48
CA LYS A 69 -14.17 -14.43 -8.71
C LYS A 69 -15.04 -14.40 -7.46
N GLU A 70 -15.08 -15.50 -6.71
CA GLU A 70 -15.77 -15.54 -5.40
C GLU A 70 -15.13 -14.58 -4.40
N LYS A 71 -13.80 -14.48 -4.37
CA LYS A 71 -13.09 -13.50 -3.51
C LYS A 71 -13.33 -12.05 -3.93
N ALA A 72 -13.42 -11.79 -5.24
CA ALA A 72 -13.58 -10.43 -5.76
C ALA A 72 -15.04 -9.92 -5.73
N GLY A 73 -16.03 -10.78 -5.97
CA GLY A 73 -17.44 -10.42 -6.02
C GLY A 73 -18.24 -10.78 -4.76
N GLY A 74 -17.66 -11.52 -3.82
CA GLY A 74 -18.37 -12.11 -2.68
C GLY A 74 -18.92 -13.51 -2.99
N LEU A 75 -19.12 -14.30 -1.93
CA LEU A 75 -19.68 -15.65 -2.00
C LEU A 75 -21.04 -15.63 -2.72
N GLY A 76 -21.16 -16.34 -3.84
CA GLY A 76 -22.41 -16.46 -4.60
C GLY A 76 -22.67 -15.36 -5.64
N ALA A 77 -21.69 -14.51 -5.94
CA ALA A 77 -21.86 -13.45 -6.93
C ALA A 77 -22.16 -13.99 -8.35
N LYS A 78 -23.39 -13.74 -8.83
CA LYS A 78 -23.81 -13.98 -10.21
C LYS A 78 -23.54 -12.73 -11.05
N GLY A 79 -22.55 -12.77 -11.95
CA GLY A 79 -22.23 -11.65 -12.85
C GLY A 79 -20.73 -11.39 -12.98
N ARG A 80 -20.34 -10.17 -13.40
CA ARG A 80 -18.94 -9.71 -13.27
C ARG A 80 -18.57 -9.64 -11.79
N GLY A 81 -17.32 -9.92 -11.44
CA GLY A 81 -16.79 -9.74 -10.09
C GLY A 81 -16.68 -8.26 -9.70
N THR A 82 -17.83 -7.60 -9.51
CA THR A 82 -17.93 -6.20 -9.09
C THR A 82 -18.21 -6.14 -7.60
N ILE A 83 -17.45 -5.33 -6.87
CA ILE A 83 -17.76 -4.97 -5.49
C ILE A 83 -19.05 -4.15 -5.52
N PRO A 84 -20.07 -4.49 -4.72
CA PRO A 84 -21.34 -3.76 -4.76
C PRO A 84 -21.16 -2.34 -4.19
N GLN A 85 -21.80 -1.37 -4.85
CA GLN A 85 -21.56 0.07 -4.60
C GLN A 85 -21.81 0.48 -3.15
N ASN A 86 -22.85 -0.08 -2.53
CA ASN A 86 -23.18 0.18 -1.13
C ASN A 86 -22.07 -0.21 -0.14
N LEU A 87 -21.30 -1.27 -0.42
CA LEU A 87 -20.15 -1.65 0.41
C LEU A 87 -18.96 -0.69 0.22
N LEU A 88 -18.80 -0.13 -0.98
CA LEU A 88 -17.80 0.92 -1.22
C LEU A 88 -18.19 2.19 -0.47
N ASP A 89 -19.45 2.62 -0.60
CA ASP A 89 -19.96 3.82 0.07
C ASP A 89 -19.87 3.72 1.60
N GLU A 90 -20.16 2.54 2.18
CA GLU A 90 -20.01 2.28 3.63
C GLU A 90 -18.53 2.30 4.07
N ALA A 91 -17.63 1.75 3.25
CA ALA A 91 -16.20 1.78 3.51
C ALA A 91 -15.67 3.23 3.47
N ASP A 92 -16.10 4.03 2.49
CA ASP A 92 -15.72 5.44 2.35
C ASP A 92 -16.22 6.27 3.54
N GLN A 93 -17.47 6.10 3.96
CA GLN A 93 -18.00 6.77 5.18
C GLN A 93 -17.22 6.38 6.44
N THR A 94 -16.80 5.12 6.53
CA THR A 94 -15.98 4.66 7.66
C THR A 94 -14.60 5.30 7.64
N LEU A 95 -13.99 5.48 6.45
CA LEU A 95 -12.72 6.17 6.29
C LEU A 95 -12.83 7.65 6.65
N GLU A 96 -13.88 8.34 6.20
CA GLU A 96 -14.12 9.75 6.53
C GLU A 96 -14.26 9.98 8.03
N ARG A 97 -15.05 9.14 8.73
CA ARG A 97 -15.17 9.23 10.19
C ARG A 97 -13.82 9.01 10.88
N LYS A 98 -13.07 8.00 10.46
CA LYS A 98 -11.74 7.72 11.02
C LYS A 98 -10.72 8.81 10.71
N ALA A 99 -10.89 9.56 9.62
CA ALA A 99 -10.00 10.68 9.28
C ALA A 99 -10.13 11.84 10.29
N VAL A 100 -11.35 12.09 10.80
CA VAL A 100 -11.56 13.06 11.88
C VAL A 100 -10.88 12.58 13.17
N GLU A 101 -11.10 11.32 13.55
CA GLU A 101 -10.46 10.71 14.74
C GLU A 101 -8.92 10.73 14.63
N PHE A 102 -8.37 10.50 13.43
CA PHE A 102 -6.93 10.58 13.19
C PHE A 102 -6.37 11.98 13.43
N HIS A 103 -7.07 13.04 13.03
CA HIS A 103 -6.59 14.40 13.23
C HIS A 103 -6.44 14.71 14.73
N ASP A 104 -7.40 14.30 15.54
CA ASP A 104 -7.36 14.48 17.00
C ASP A 104 -6.20 13.69 17.62
N TRP A 105 -6.04 12.41 17.27
CA TRP A 105 -4.91 11.60 17.73
C TRP A 105 -3.55 12.14 17.26
N ALA A 106 -3.48 12.69 16.05
CA ALA A 106 -2.26 13.28 15.53
C ALA A 106 -1.83 14.52 16.34
N ILE A 107 -2.78 15.34 16.79
CA ILE A 107 -2.49 16.48 17.67
C ILE A 107 -1.93 15.99 19.01
N GLU A 108 -2.49 14.91 19.58
CA GLU A 108 -1.97 14.30 20.81
C GLU A 108 -0.55 13.75 20.61
N TYR A 109 -0.30 13.07 19.49
CA TYR A 109 1.03 12.57 19.14
C TYR A 109 2.04 13.70 18.97
N LEU A 110 1.65 14.82 18.35
CA LEU A 110 2.50 16.00 18.25
C LEU A 110 2.80 16.63 19.61
N ALA A 111 1.82 16.67 20.52
CA ALA A 111 2.05 17.15 21.87
C ALA A 111 3.06 16.27 22.62
N MET A 112 2.95 14.94 22.49
CA MET A 112 3.91 13.99 23.05
C MET A 112 5.30 14.14 22.43
N LEU A 113 5.39 14.25 21.10
CA LEU A 113 6.65 14.49 20.38
C LEU A 113 7.34 15.75 20.89
N SER A 114 6.58 16.85 21.01
CA SER A 114 7.10 18.12 21.53
C SER A 114 7.59 17.97 22.98
N ALA A 115 6.84 17.29 23.84
CA ALA A 115 7.23 17.04 25.23
C ALA A 115 8.52 16.21 25.33
N TYR A 116 8.66 15.14 24.53
CA TYR A 116 9.89 14.35 24.49
C TYR A 116 11.08 15.12 23.92
N CYS A 117 10.85 15.98 22.92
CA CYS A 117 11.88 16.85 22.37
C CYS A 117 12.40 17.84 23.43
N VAL A 118 11.51 18.46 24.22
CA VAL A 118 11.89 19.37 25.31
C VAL A 118 12.67 18.62 26.40
N ARG A 119 12.21 17.41 26.78
CA ARG A 119 12.95 16.58 27.74
C ARG A 119 14.32 16.17 27.21
N ALA A 120 14.44 15.83 25.93
CA ALA A 120 15.73 15.55 25.30
C ALA A 120 16.67 16.76 25.33
N GLN A 121 16.14 17.96 25.10
CA GLN A 121 16.93 19.20 25.18
C GLN A 121 17.47 19.46 26.60
N GLN A 122 16.67 19.15 27.63
CA GLN A 122 17.03 19.36 29.03
C GLN A 122 17.88 18.22 29.63
N ALA A 123 17.81 17.02 29.05
CA ALA A 123 18.53 15.85 29.52
C ALA A 123 20.02 15.89 29.18
N HIS A 124 20.83 15.25 30.03
CA HIS A 124 22.23 14.98 29.73
C HIS A 124 22.36 13.99 28.57
N LEU A 125 23.46 14.07 27.80
CA LEU A 125 23.72 13.24 26.60
C LEU A 125 23.42 11.74 26.80
N GLY A 126 23.80 11.16 27.95
CA GLY A 126 23.57 9.74 28.25
C GLY A 126 22.10 9.35 28.48
N GLN A 127 21.19 10.31 28.69
CA GLN A 127 19.77 10.08 28.99
C GLN A 127 18.86 10.42 27.80
N ARG A 128 19.38 11.12 26.79
CA ARG A 128 18.60 11.54 25.61
C ARG A 128 18.12 10.39 24.76
N ARG A 129 18.84 9.26 24.76
CA ARG A 129 18.49 8.07 23.97
C ARG A 129 17.07 7.59 24.24
N GLU A 130 16.65 7.54 25.51
CA GLU A 130 15.31 7.11 25.88
C GLU A 130 14.22 8.01 25.28
N HIS A 131 14.47 9.33 25.21
CA HIS A 131 13.56 10.28 24.59
C HIS A 131 13.52 10.11 23.06
N PHE A 132 14.67 9.86 22.43
CA PHE A 132 14.75 9.58 20.99
C PHE A 132 14.03 8.28 20.61
N ASP A 133 14.10 7.24 21.45
CA ASP A 133 13.35 5.99 21.22
C ASP A 133 11.83 6.23 21.26
N LYS A 134 11.35 7.06 22.19
CA LYS A 134 9.93 7.45 22.26
C LYS A 134 9.49 8.29 21.06
N ILE A 135 10.34 9.20 20.60
CA ILE A 135 10.13 9.98 19.39
C ILE A 135 10.10 9.08 18.15
N ASN A 136 10.99 8.08 18.09
CA ASN A 136 11.06 7.12 17.00
C ASN A 136 9.77 6.32 16.85
N LEU A 137 9.20 5.84 17.95
CA LEU A 137 7.94 5.11 17.96
C LEU A 137 6.78 5.98 17.43
N LEU A 138 6.66 7.22 17.90
CA LEU A 138 5.63 8.14 17.42
C LEU A 138 5.81 8.51 15.94
N ALA A 139 7.06 8.67 15.49
CA ALA A 139 7.37 8.92 14.08
C ALA A 139 7.00 7.73 13.18
N HIS A 140 7.16 6.50 13.67
CA HIS A 140 6.73 5.28 12.98
C HIS A 140 5.21 5.28 12.76
N GLU A 141 4.43 5.54 13.82
CA GLU A 141 2.97 5.58 13.74
C GLU A 141 2.46 6.67 12.79
N LEU A 142 2.97 7.90 12.94
CA LEU A 142 2.59 9.02 12.06
C LEU A 142 2.95 8.74 10.59
N ARG A 143 4.10 8.10 10.34
CA ARG A 143 4.49 7.71 8.98
C ARG A 143 3.50 6.71 8.37
N GLY A 144 3.13 5.69 9.13
CA GLY A 144 2.26 4.61 8.69
C GLY A 144 0.83 5.07 8.41
N GLN A 145 0.33 6.00 9.23
CA GLN A 145 -1.06 6.45 9.18
C GLN A 145 -1.27 7.69 8.29
N GLY A 146 -0.28 8.57 8.17
CA GLY A 146 -0.42 9.85 7.45
C GLY A 146 -0.95 9.73 6.02
N GLY A 147 -0.44 8.78 5.24
CA GLY A 147 -0.86 8.56 3.85
C GLY A 147 -2.29 8.03 3.72
N ILE A 148 -2.74 7.21 4.67
CA ILE A 148 -4.10 6.63 4.69
C ILE A 148 -5.15 7.73 4.89
N PHE A 149 -4.81 8.75 5.71
CA PHE A 149 -5.73 9.85 6.05
C PHE A 149 -5.48 11.12 5.24
N GLY A 150 -4.75 11.05 4.12
CA GLY A 150 -4.61 12.18 3.19
C GLY A 150 -3.51 13.19 3.55
N TYR A 151 -2.55 12.84 4.40
CA TYR A 151 -1.40 13.68 4.79
C TYR A 151 -0.06 13.07 4.33
N PRO A 152 0.24 13.03 3.02
CA PRO A 152 1.48 12.43 2.51
C PRO A 152 2.74 13.20 2.94
N ILE A 153 2.63 14.51 3.23
CA ILE A 153 3.72 15.30 3.80
C ILE A 153 4.12 14.73 5.17
N ILE A 154 3.15 14.38 6.02
CA ILE A 154 3.39 13.74 7.32
C ILE A 154 4.08 12.38 7.15
N THR A 155 3.66 11.58 6.16
CA THR A 155 4.36 10.33 5.85
C THR A 155 5.83 10.55 5.49
N THR A 156 6.11 11.59 4.72
CA THR A 156 7.48 11.92 4.29
C THR A 156 8.32 12.43 5.46
N VAL A 157 7.83 13.44 6.18
CA VAL A 157 8.53 14.02 7.34
C VAL A 157 8.68 12.99 8.46
N GLY A 158 7.66 12.16 8.70
CA GLY A 158 7.68 11.09 9.70
C GLY A 158 8.71 10.00 9.37
N LYS A 159 8.87 9.65 8.09
CA LYS A 159 9.93 8.74 7.64
C LYS A 159 11.33 9.30 7.91
N LEU A 160 11.55 10.58 7.64
CA LEU A 160 12.84 11.22 7.90
C LEU A 160 13.11 11.29 9.41
N LEU A 161 12.12 11.72 10.19
CA LEU A 161 12.20 11.76 11.66
C LEU A 161 12.50 10.39 12.26
N TYR A 162 11.84 9.33 11.75
CA TYR A 162 12.11 7.96 12.15
C TYR A 162 13.58 7.58 11.87
N ASN A 163 14.09 7.88 10.69
CA ASN A 163 15.46 7.49 10.31
C ASN A 163 16.54 8.17 11.18
N ILE A 164 16.34 9.43 11.57
CA ILE A 164 17.32 10.17 12.40
C ILE A 164 17.26 9.83 13.89
N THR A 165 16.23 9.10 14.32
CA THR A 165 16.05 8.67 15.72
C THR A 165 16.34 7.18 15.94
N LEU A 166 16.79 6.47 14.90
CA LEU A 166 17.19 5.06 14.98
C LEU A 166 18.32 4.82 15.98
N MET A 167 18.43 3.56 16.44
CA MET A 167 19.51 3.13 17.33
C MET A 167 20.87 3.35 16.66
N GLY A 168 21.80 3.96 17.37
CA GLY A 168 23.13 4.33 16.84
C GLY A 168 23.20 5.72 16.21
N CYS A 169 22.08 6.42 16.02
CA CYS A 169 22.10 7.82 15.61
C CYS A 169 22.58 8.75 16.76
N PRO A 170 23.26 9.87 16.43
CA PRO A 170 23.63 10.88 17.41
C PRO A 170 22.42 11.44 18.18
N THR A 171 22.65 11.82 19.43
CA THR A 171 21.64 12.46 20.30
C THR A 171 22.18 13.79 20.87
N ASP A 172 23.14 14.39 20.17
CA ASP A 172 23.71 15.69 20.51
C ASP A 172 22.69 16.82 20.34
N ASP A 173 23.06 18.04 20.72
CA ASP A 173 22.16 19.20 20.65
C ASP A 173 21.66 19.44 19.21
N ARG A 174 22.50 19.17 18.22
CA ARG A 174 22.16 19.28 16.80
C ARG A 174 21.09 18.27 16.38
N ALA A 175 21.22 17.02 16.81
CA ALA A 175 20.20 16.02 16.59
C ALA A 175 18.85 16.44 17.21
N VAL A 176 18.87 17.05 18.40
CA VAL A 176 17.67 17.61 19.04
C VAL A 176 17.06 18.74 18.21
N ASP A 177 17.88 19.66 17.68
CA ASP A 177 17.41 20.76 16.84
C ASP A 177 16.81 20.28 15.50
N ILE A 178 17.42 19.27 14.88
CA ILE A 178 16.88 18.64 13.68
C ILE A 178 15.54 17.97 13.99
N VAL A 179 15.44 17.22 15.09
CA VAL A 179 14.17 16.60 15.53
C VAL A 179 13.10 17.66 15.76
N LYS A 180 13.44 18.77 16.42
CA LYS A 180 12.54 19.90 16.66
C LYS A 180 12.02 20.49 15.34
N ALA A 181 12.88 20.69 14.33
CA ALA A 181 12.47 21.21 13.03
C ALA A 181 11.45 20.29 12.33
N HIS A 182 11.60 18.97 12.44
CA HIS A 182 10.63 18.01 11.91
C HIS A 182 9.28 18.14 12.64
N ILE A 183 9.29 18.23 13.98
CA ILE A 183 8.07 18.36 14.79
C ILE A 183 7.35 19.67 14.46
N ASP A 184 8.07 20.79 14.36
CA ASP A 184 7.48 22.09 14.02
C ASP A 184 6.86 22.07 12.61
N THR A 185 7.53 21.41 11.65
CA THR A 185 6.97 21.18 10.32
C THR A 185 5.66 20.39 10.38
N MET A 186 5.63 19.28 11.12
CA MET A 186 4.40 18.50 11.26
C MET A 186 3.28 19.29 11.95
N ARG A 187 3.61 20.13 12.95
CA ARG A 187 2.63 21.00 13.61
C ARG A 187 1.99 21.99 12.63
N VAL A 188 2.77 22.57 11.72
CA VAL A 188 2.24 23.46 10.68
C VAL A 188 1.29 22.71 9.75
N VAL A 189 1.67 21.51 9.29
CA VAL A 189 0.82 20.68 8.42
C VAL A 189 -0.54 20.39 9.05
N PHE A 190 -0.57 19.99 10.33
CA PHE A 190 -1.83 19.69 11.01
C PHE A 190 -2.61 20.96 11.36
N ARG A 191 -1.97 22.03 11.83
CA ARG A 191 -2.63 23.30 12.14
C ARG A 191 -3.34 23.88 10.92
N ASP A 192 -2.65 23.90 9.78
CA ASP A 192 -3.14 24.52 8.54
C ASP A 192 -3.90 23.50 7.67
N LYS A 193 -4.10 22.27 8.18
CA LYS A 193 -4.81 21.16 7.51
C LYS A 193 -4.33 20.93 6.08
N ILE A 194 -3.01 20.89 5.89
CA ILE A 194 -2.37 20.71 4.58
C ILE A 194 -2.50 19.25 4.17
N THR A 195 -3.53 18.94 3.40
CA THR A 195 -3.82 17.61 2.85
C THR A 195 -3.31 17.44 1.41
N GLY A 196 -3.21 16.20 0.94
CA GLY A 196 -2.71 15.90 -0.40
C GLY A 196 -1.25 16.32 -0.57
N ASP A 197 -0.87 16.73 -1.78
CA ASP A 197 0.49 17.22 -2.05
C ASP A 197 0.81 18.56 -1.37
N GLY A 198 -0.21 19.22 -0.79
CA GLY A 198 -0.13 20.53 -0.17
C GLY A 198 0.09 21.69 -1.14
N GLY A 199 0.01 21.45 -2.46
CA GLY A 199 0.23 22.46 -3.48
C GLY A 199 1.57 23.18 -3.35
N GLU A 200 1.57 24.49 -3.56
CA GLU A 200 2.76 25.34 -3.42
C GLU A 200 3.23 25.42 -1.97
N THR A 201 2.30 25.63 -1.02
CA THR A 201 2.60 25.70 0.42
C THR A 201 3.26 24.44 0.96
N GLY A 202 2.82 23.25 0.52
CA GLY A 202 3.41 21.98 0.92
C GLY A 202 4.83 21.78 0.39
N ARG A 203 5.13 22.27 -0.82
CA ARG A 203 6.47 22.23 -1.41
C ARG A 203 7.40 23.22 -0.71
N GLU A 204 6.93 24.43 -0.46
CA GLU A 204 7.65 25.44 0.31
C GLU A 204 7.97 24.94 1.71
N LEU A 205 7.02 24.30 2.38
CA LEU A 205 7.21 23.75 3.71
C LEU A 205 8.29 22.66 3.72
N GLN A 206 8.23 21.70 2.80
CA GLN A 206 9.26 20.67 2.67
C GLN A 206 10.63 21.27 2.32
N PHE A 207 10.68 22.28 1.45
CA PHE A 207 11.90 22.97 1.10
C PHE A 207 12.49 23.74 2.30
N SER A 208 11.65 24.43 3.08
CA SER A 208 12.07 25.13 4.29
C SER A 208 12.62 24.18 5.36
N LEU A 209 12.03 23.00 5.53
CA LEU A 209 12.56 21.95 6.39
C LEU A 209 13.93 21.48 5.91
N GLN A 210 14.09 21.23 4.61
CA GLN A 210 15.37 20.83 4.03
C GLN A 210 16.46 21.90 4.25
N LEU A 211 16.13 23.18 4.07
CA LEU A 211 17.04 24.29 4.35
C LEU A 211 17.43 24.37 5.83
N ALA A 212 16.46 24.22 6.73
CA ALA A 212 16.72 24.21 8.17
C ALA A 212 17.67 23.07 8.56
N ILE A 213 17.43 21.86 8.05
CA ILE A 213 18.30 20.71 8.27
C ILE A 213 19.70 20.96 7.67
N ALA A 214 19.77 21.46 6.43
CA ALA A 214 21.05 21.74 5.77
C ALA A 214 21.88 22.80 6.52
N LYS A 215 21.22 23.78 7.16
CA LYS A 215 21.88 24.76 8.02
C LYS A 215 22.52 24.08 9.23
N TYR A 216 21.78 23.24 9.95
CA TYR A 216 22.30 22.50 11.10
C TYR A 216 23.41 21.52 10.70
N LEU A 217 23.36 20.98 9.48
CA LEU A 217 24.42 20.11 8.96
C LEU A 217 25.68 20.89 8.55
N LYS A 218 25.57 22.07 7.92
CA LYS A 218 26.75 22.88 7.54
C LYS A 218 27.53 23.40 8.73
N GLU A 219 26.87 23.66 9.86
CA GLU A 219 27.53 24.01 11.11
C GLU A 219 28.43 22.86 11.65
N LEU A 220 28.36 21.64 11.10
CA LEU A 220 29.33 20.55 11.38
C LEU A 220 30.67 20.78 10.68
N GLU A 221 30.68 21.27 9.44
CA GLU A 221 31.89 21.37 8.60
C GLU A 221 32.76 22.57 8.99
N THR A 222 32.18 23.60 9.59
CA THR A 222 32.90 24.83 9.96
C THR A 222 33.54 24.80 11.36
N VAL A 223 33.29 23.75 12.14
CA VAL A 223 33.78 23.59 13.53
C VAL A 223 34.71 22.37 13.68
N SER A 224 34.98 21.64 12.58
CA SER A 224 36.06 20.65 12.46
C SER A 224 37.27 21.25 11.74
#